data_AF-A0A1Y1QN48-F1
#
_entry.id   AF-A0A1Y1QN48-F1
#
_cell.length_a   1.000
_cell.length_b   1.000
_cell.length_c   1.000
_cell.angle_alpha   90.00
_cell.angle_beta   90.00
_cell.angle_gamma   90.00
#
_symmetry.space_group_name_H-M   'P 1'
#
loop_
_entity.id
_entity.type
_entity.pdbx_description
1 polymer ?
#
loop_
_entity_poly.entity_id
_entity_poly.type
_entity_poly.pdbx_seq_one_letter_code
_entity_poly.pdbx_strand_id
1 'polypeptide(L)'
;SPSEVNTFLTDEVIIEEKLDGANLGISFNKAGEVQLQNRGSYLIPPYSGQFLKLGQWLDIHLDTLFDYLEDHHILFGEWCAAKHSLSYENLPDWFMAFDVYDKIQQQFWSTSRRNHLAKSVGISHIPCIQQGRLSLDDLKQIVMTQSSQFRQGSMEGIIIRKESADWILDRAKLVRPDFLQTIDSHWRGRLIEWNQLISRSNKITTPPCQA
;
A
#
# COMPACT_ATOMS: atom_id res chain seq x y z
N SER A 1 -17.22 -15.72 -6.84
CA SER A 1 -17.65 -17.12 -6.99
C SER A 1 -16.48 -17.99 -7.43
N PRO A 2 -16.51 -19.33 -7.32
CA PRO A 2 -15.40 -20.19 -7.78
C PRO A 2 -15.02 -20.00 -9.25
N SER A 3 -16.01 -19.72 -10.12
CA SER A 3 -15.78 -19.43 -11.54
C SER A 3 -15.05 -18.10 -11.78
N GLU A 4 -15.39 -17.05 -11.03
CA GLU A 4 -14.67 -15.76 -11.07
C GLU A 4 -13.21 -15.92 -10.63
N VAL A 5 -12.96 -16.67 -9.56
CA VAL A 5 -11.60 -16.93 -9.06
C VAL A 5 -10.77 -17.66 -10.11
N ASN A 6 -11.33 -18.73 -10.69
CA ASN A 6 -10.64 -19.46 -11.75
C ASN A 6 -10.36 -18.57 -12.97
N THR A 7 -11.32 -17.74 -13.38
CA THR A 7 -11.15 -16.81 -14.50
C THR A 7 -10.05 -15.79 -14.21
N PHE A 8 -10.02 -15.23 -13.00
CA PHE A 8 -9.02 -14.27 -12.57
C PHE A 8 -7.59 -14.86 -12.57
N LEU A 9 -7.44 -16.11 -12.14
CA LEU A 9 -6.16 -16.82 -12.03
C LEU A 9 -5.76 -17.61 -13.28
N THR A 10 -6.46 -17.44 -14.40
CA THR A 10 -6.06 -18.07 -15.67
C THR A 10 -4.73 -17.52 -16.18
N ASP A 11 -4.46 -16.24 -15.95
CA ASP A 11 -3.28 -15.54 -16.43
C ASP A 11 -2.28 -15.28 -15.30
N GLU A 12 -1.15 -14.70 -15.67
CA GLU A 12 -0.13 -14.28 -14.72
C GLU A 12 -0.65 -13.18 -13.79
N VAL A 13 -0.30 -13.29 -12.51
CA VAL A 13 -0.67 -12.34 -11.47
C VAL A 13 0.56 -11.91 -10.67
N ILE A 14 0.47 -10.72 -10.10
CA ILE A 14 1.46 -10.14 -9.19
C ILE A 14 0.89 -10.16 -7.78
N ILE A 15 1.67 -10.68 -6.83
CA ILE A 15 1.32 -10.80 -5.42
C ILE A 15 2.08 -9.76 -4.62
N GLU A 16 1.36 -8.95 -3.87
CA GLU A 16 1.92 -7.91 -2.99
C GLU A 16 1.47 -8.12 -1.55
N GLU A 17 2.33 -7.77 -0.59
CA GLU A 17 1.95 -7.80 0.83
C GLU A 17 0.83 -6.79 1.09
N LYS A 18 -0.26 -7.24 1.72
CA LYS A 18 -1.27 -6.32 2.22
C LYS A 18 -0.81 -5.78 3.58
N LEU A 19 -0.67 -4.47 3.68
CA LEU A 19 -0.41 -3.78 4.94
C LEU A 19 -1.72 -3.34 5.62
N ASP A 20 -1.62 -3.25 6.94
CA ASP A 20 -2.67 -2.90 7.88
C ASP A 20 -2.39 -1.50 8.44
N GLY A 21 -3.00 -0.49 7.85
CA GLY A 21 -2.91 0.89 8.30
C GLY A 21 -4.13 1.70 7.89
N ALA A 22 -3.91 2.98 7.60
CA ALA A 22 -4.94 3.85 7.06
C ALA A 22 -4.70 4.11 5.58
N ASN A 23 -5.72 3.98 4.75
CA ASN A 23 -5.61 4.42 3.37
C ASN A 23 -5.37 5.94 3.30
N LEU A 24 -4.43 6.36 2.45
CA LEU A 24 -4.18 7.75 2.15
C LEU A 24 -4.02 7.94 0.63
N GLY A 25 -4.80 8.85 0.07
CA GLY A 25 -4.66 9.36 -1.29
C GLY A 25 -4.08 10.77 -1.27
N ILE A 26 -3.14 11.03 -2.17
CA ILE A 26 -2.45 12.30 -2.32
C ILE A 26 -2.58 12.74 -3.78
N SER A 27 -3.01 13.97 -4.01
CA SER A 27 -3.10 14.56 -5.35
C SER A 27 -3.00 16.08 -5.26
N PHE A 28 -2.93 16.76 -6.41
CA PHE A 28 -3.04 18.21 -6.47
C PHE A 28 -4.24 18.63 -7.30
N ASN A 29 -4.79 19.79 -6.96
CA ASN A 29 -5.80 20.46 -7.78
C ASN A 29 -5.14 21.37 -8.82
N LYS A 30 -5.97 21.99 -9.68
CA LYS A 30 -5.50 22.91 -10.73
C LYS A 30 -4.79 24.16 -10.23
N ALA A 31 -4.98 24.53 -8.96
CA ALA A 31 -4.30 25.65 -8.32
C ALA A 31 -2.95 25.22 -7.71
N GLY A 32 -2.58 23.94 -7.82
CA GLY A 32 -1.37 23.38 -7.22
C GLY A 32 -1.49 23.10 -5.72
N GLU A 33 -2.69 23.11 -5.16
CA GLU A 33 -2.92 22.83 -3.75
C GLU A 33 -3.00 21.31 -3.52
N VAL A 34 -2.30 20.85 -2.48
CA VAL A 34 -2.32 19.43 -2.09
C VAL A 34 -3.69 19.04 -1.55
N GLN A 35 -4.19 17.90 -2.02
CA GLN A 35 -5.41 17.25 -1.59
C GLN A 35 -5.08 15.89 -0.98
N LEU A 36 -5.44 15.73 0.29
CA LEU A 36 -5.20 14.52 1.07
C LEU A 36 -6.54 13.88 1.40
N GLN A 37 -6.72 12.61 1.07
CA GLN A 37 -7.97 11.89 1.29
C GLN A 37 -7.74 10.56 2.02
N ASN A 38 -8.61 10.25 2.98
CA ASN A 38 -8.77 8.92 3.55
C ASN A 38 -10.12 8.34 3.05
N ARG A 39 -10.46 7.11 3.44
CA ARG A 39 -11.73 6.46 3.11
C ARG A 39 -12.92 7.32 3.56
N GLY A 40 -13.53 8.00 2.59
CA GLY A 40 -14.77 8.76 2.74
C GLY A 40 -14.62 10.23 3.13
N SER A 41 -13.40 10.76 3.31
CA SER A 41 -13.22 12.18 3.63
C SER A 41 -11.86 12.74 3.22
N TYR A 42 -11.81 14.06 3.02
CA TYR A 42 -10.56 14.80 2.90
C TYR A 42 -10.00 15.13 4.29
N LEU A 43 -8.67 15.11 4.39
CA LEU A 43 -7.93 15.48 5.60
C LEU A 43 -7.57 16.96 5.52
N ILE A 44 -7.93 17.71 6.56
CA ILE A 44 -7.59 19.12 6.71
C ILE A 44 -6.71 19.33 7.93
N PRO A 45 -5.75 20.27 7.89
CA PRO A 45 -4.95 20.63 9.05
C PRO A 45 -5.79 21.36 10.12
N PRO A 46 -5.42 21.30 11.41
CA PRO A 46 -4.32 20.50 11.95
C PRO A 46 -4.64 19.00 11.95
N TYR A 47 -3.70 18.18 11.48
CA TYR A 47 -3.88 16.73 11.46
C TYR A 47 -3.85 16.18 12.89
N SER A 48 -4.70 15.19 13.14
CA SER A 48 -4.86 14.59 14.46
C SER A 48 -4.96 13.06 14.36
N GLY A 49 -4.95 12.41 15.52
CA GLY A 49 -5.06 10.96 15.59
C GLY A 49 -3.93 10.26 14.84
N GLN A 50 -4.28 9.24 14.05
CA GLN A 50 -3.31 8.47 13.24
C GLN A 50 -2.56 9.31 12.20
N PHE A 51 -3.05 10.50 11.86
CA PHE A 51 -2.44 11.41 10.89
C PHE A 51 -1.58 12.50 11.54
N LEU A 52 -1.34 12.47 12.85
CA LEU A 52 -0.55 13.51 13.54
C LEU A 52 0.84 13.74 12.92
N LYS A 53 1.48 12.68 12.41
CA LYS A 53 2.80 12.74 11.76
C LYS A 53 2.76 13.14 10.28
N LEU A 54 1.58 13.36 9.70
CA LEU A 54 1.42 13.59 8.26
C LEU A 54 2.07 14.89 7.80
N GLY A 55 1.97 15.97 8.58
CA GLY A 55 2.59 17.26 8.24
C GLY A 55 4.11 17.14 8.08
N GLN A 56 4.79 16.54 9.07
CA GLN A 56 6.24 16.32 9.02
C GLN A 56 6.68 15.46 7.83
N TRP A 57 5.86 14.46 7.47
CA TRP A 57 6.14 13.63 6.30
C TRP A 57 5.98 14.42 4.99
N LEU A 58 4.92 15.23 4.89
CA LEU A 58 4.69 16.09 3.73
C LEU A 58 5.81 17.12 3.55
N ASP A 59 6.31 17.74 4.61
CA ASP A 59 7.42 18.70 4.54
C ASP A 59 8.68 18.14 3.83
N ILE A 60 8.84 16.81 3.82
CA ILE A 60 9.97 16.13 3.17
C ILE A 60 9.69 15.81 1.70
N HIS A 61 8.43 15.51 1.35
CA HIS A 61 8.06 14.90 0.06
C HIS A 61 7.17 15.79 -0.82
N LEU A 62 6.65 16.90 -0.31
CA LEU A 62 5.62 17.69 -1.00
C LEU A 62 6.09 18.23 -2.35
N ASP A 63 7.32 18.77 -2.40
CA ASP A 63 7.88 19.33 -3.63
C ASP A 63 8.05 18.26 -4.71
N THR A 64 8.62 17.09 -4.37
CA THR A 64 8.76 16.00 -5.34
C THR A 64 7.41 15.40 -5.73
N LEU A 65 6.48 15.28 -4.79
CA LEU A 65 5.11 14.86 -5.12
C LEU A 65 4.44 15.82 -6.10
N PHE A 66 4.63 17.13 -5.92
CA PHE A 66 4.09 18.15 -6.81
C PHE A 66 4.65 18.00 -8.24
N ASP A 67 5.96 17.87 -8.37
CA ASP A 67 6.65 17.74 -9.66
C ASP A 67 6.22 16.50 -10.45
N TYR A 68 5.87 15.39 -9.77
CA TYR A 68 5.60 14.11 -10.44
C TYR A 68 4.11 13.75 -10.56
N LEU A 69 3.25 14.20 -9.65
CA LEU A 69 1.81 13.89 -9.73
C LEU A 69 1.05 14.87 -10.62
N GLU A 70 1.47 16.14 -10.58
CA GLU A 70 0.73 17.26 -11.17
C GLU A 70 -0.75 17.24 -10.71
N ASP A 71 -1.66 17.81 -11.51
CA ASP A 71 -3.11 17.71 -11.30
C ASP A 71 -3.73 16.54 -12.08
N HIS A 72 -2.93 15.58 -12.53
CA HIS A 72 -3.35 14.45 -13.35
C HIS A 72 -3.42 13.12 -12.59
N HIS A 73 -2.63 12.96 -11.53
CA HIS A 73 -2.53 11.69 -10.82
C HIS A 73 -3.01 11.76 -9.37
N ILE A 74 -3.47 10.63 -8.86
CA ILE A 74 -3.70 10.40 -7.43
C ILE A 74 -2.82 9.24 -7.01
N LEU A 75 -1.91 9.49 -6.08
CA LEU A 75 -1.07 8.48 -5.46
C LEU A 75 -1.79 7.93 -4.23
N PHE A 76 -2.03 6.62 -4.21
CA PHE A 76 -2.58 5.91 -3.08
C PHE A 76 -1.52 5.08 -2.39
N GLY A 77 -1.56 5.10 -1.06
CA GLY A 77 -0.69 4.29 -0.22
C GLY A 77 -1.35 3.94 1.11
N GLU A 78 -0.68 3.04 1.81
CA GLU A 78 -1.03 2.68 3.18
C GLU A 78 -0.20 3.56 4.12
N TRP A 79 -0.90 4.36 4.93
CA TRP A 79 -0.33 5.16 6.00
C TRP A 79 -0.22 4.30 7.26
N CYS A 80 1.00 3.85 7.53
CA CYS A 80 1.33 2.92 8.59
C CYS A 80 2.00 3.62 9.79
N ALA A 81 1.84 4.93 9.97
CA ALA A 81 2.47 5.63 11.10
C ALA A 81 1.96 5.12 12.45
N ALA A 82 0.64 5.03 12.60
CA ALA A 82 0.00 4.45 13.78
C ALA A 82 -0.25 2.96 13.56
N LYS A 83 -0.07 2.17 14.62
CA LYS A 83 -0.48 0.77 14.66
C LYS A 83 -1.99 0.67 14.54
N HIS A 84 -2.47 -0.15 13.60
CA HIS A 84 -3.85 -0.60 13.55
C HIS A 84 -3.98 -1.89 14.37
N SER A 85 -4.13 -3.04 13.73
CA SER A 85 -4.19 -4.34 14.39
C SER A 85 -2.79 -4.94 14.49
N LEU A 86 -1.96 -4.78 13.45
CA LEU A 86 -0.58 -5.22 13.40
C LEU A 86 0.39 -4.09 13.74
N SER A 87 1.40 -4.40 14.56
CA SER A 87 2.56 -3.54 14.78
C SER A 87 3.63 -3.83 13.73
N TYR A 88 4.25 -2.76 13.25
CA TYR A 88 5.41 -2.81 12.36
C TYR A 88 6.63 -2.19 13.03
N GLU A 89 7.75 -2.91 12.93
CA GLU A 89 9.01 -2.56 13.60
C GLU A 89 10.08 -2.11 12.59
N ASN A 90 9.89 -2.45 11.30
CA ASN A 90 10.89 -2.27 10.26
C ASN A 90 10.32 -1.59 9.01
N LEU A 91 9.47 -0.57 9.16
CA LEU A 91 8.94 0.15 8.00
C LEU A 91 10.03 1.01 7.32
N PRO A 92 10.16 0.97 5.98
CA PRO A 92 11.08 1.86 5.27
C PRO A 92 10.56 3.30 5.19
N ASP A 93 9.24 3.48 5.33
CA ASP A 93 8.55 4.76 5.29
C ASP A 93 7.20 4.65 6.04
N TRP A 94 6.64 5.78 6.47
CA TRP A 94 5.28 5.81 7.03
C TRP A 94 4.21 5.65 5.98
N PHE A 95 4.49 6.06 4.74
CA PHE A 95 3.60 5.92 3.60
C PHE A 95 4.16 4.88 2.63
N MET A 96 3.38 3.82 2.42
CA MET A 96 3.74 2.73 1.51
C MET A 96 2.85 2.80 0.26
N ALA A 97 3.38 3.34 -0.82
CA ALA A 97 2.64 3.52 -2.08
C ALA A 97 2.19 2.17 -2.65
N PHE A 98 0.90 2.05 -2.99
CA PHE A 98 0.34 0.81 -3.52
C PHE A 98 -0.39 0.98 -4.85
N ASP A 99 -0.93 2.15 -5.19
CA ASP A 99 -1.64 2.40 -6.46
C ASP A 99 -1.41 3.83 -6.94
N VAL A 100 -1.46 4.05 -8.25
CA VAL A 100 -1.56 5.39 -8.87
C VAL A 100 -2.78 5.38 -9.77
N TYR A 101 -3.67 6.34 -9.58
CA TYR A 101 -4.82 6.54 -10.46
C TYR A 101 -4.57 7.70 -11.41
N ASP A 102 -4.74 7.44 -12.70
CA ASP A 102 -4.69 8.43 -13.77
C ASP A 102 -6.08 9.03 -13.95
N LYS A 103 -6.24 10.33 -13.65
CA LYS A 103 -7.53 11.03 -13.74
C LYS A 103 -7.97 11.23 -15.18
N ILE A 104 -7.04 11.26 -16.14
CA ILE A 104 -7.33 11.47 -17.57
C ILE A 104 -7.78 10.14 -18.19
N GLN A 105 -6.99 9.09 -18.02
CA GLN A 105 -7.28 7.77 -18.58
C GLN A 105 -8.31 6.98 -17.77
N GLN A 106 -8.59 7.43 -16.54
CA GLN A 106 -9.51 6.78 -15.59
C GLN A 106 -9.13 5.35 -15.27
N GLN A 107 -7.83 5.09 -15.15
CA GLN A 107 -7.26 3.77 -14.95
C GLN A 107 -6.16 3.80 -13.89
N PHE A 108 -5.94 2.65 -13.25
CA PHE A 108 -4.83 2.48 -12.34
C PHE A 108 -3.60 2.01 -13.10
N TRP A 109 -2.45 2.63 -12.84
CA TRP A 109 -1.18 2.24 -13.43
C TRP A 109 -0.76 0.83 -13.02
N SER A 110 -0.01 0.15 -13.89
CA SER A 110 0.70 -1.09 -13.53
C SER A 110 1.65 -0.88 -12.35
N THR A 111 1.95 -1.96 -11.63
CA THR A 111 2.88 -1.96 -10.50
C THR A 111 4.25 -1.42 -10.90
N SER A 112 4.71 -1.73 -12.10
CA SER A 112 5.98 -1.22 -12.64
C SER A 112 5.98 0.31 -12.75
N ARG A 113 4.96 0.90 -13.41
CA ARG A 113 4.82 2.37 -13.52
C ARG A 113 4.72 3.04 -12.16
N ARG A 114 3.93 2.50 -11.23
CA ARG A 114 3.86 2.97 -9.84
C ARG A 114 5.23 2.91 -9.16
N ASN A 115 5.98 1.82 -9.28
CA ASN A 115 7.28 1.67 -8.63
C ASN A 115 8.31 2.66 -9.17
N HIS A 116 8.30 2.89 -10.49
CA HIS A 116 9.11 3.93 -11.12
C HIS A 116 8.78 5.31 -10.55
N LEU A 117 7.50 5.67 -10.44
CA LEU A 117 7.07 6.92 -9.81
C LEU A 117 7.52 7.02 -8.35
N ALA A 118 7.26 6.00 -7.54
CA ALA A 118 7.62 5.99 -6.12
C ALA A 118 9.13 6.20 -5.92
N LYS A 119 9.95 5.54 -6.75
CA LYS A 119 11.40 5.73 -6.75
C LYS A 119 11.79 7.16 -7.12
N SER A 120 11.16 7.77 -8.12
CA SER A 120 11.44 9.14 -8.55
C SER A 120 11.04 10.19 -7.50
N VAL A 121 9.93 9.96 -6.80
CA VAL A 121 9.48 10.82 -5.68
C VAL A 121 10.34 10.62 -4.43
N GLY A 122 10.98 9.45 -4.28
CA GLY A 122 11.81 9.10 -3.12
C GLY A 122 11.03 8.50 -1.95
N ILE A 123 9.90 7.86 -2.23
CA ILE A 123 9.02 7.19 -1.25
C ILE A 123 9.06 5.67 -1.42
N SER A 124 8.68 4.96 -0.36
CA SER A 124 8.59 3.50 -0.43
C SER A 124 7.30 3.04 -1.09
N HIS A 125 7.35 1.88 -1.77
CA HIS A 125 6.20 1.21 -2.33
C HIS A 125 6.04 -0.19 -1.74
N ILE A 126 4.85 -0.77 -1.87
CA ILE A 126 4.60 -2.14 -1.42
C ILE A 126 5.52 -3.12 -2.17
N PRO A 127 6.14 -4.07 -1.46
CA PRO A 127 7.01 -5.08 -2.08
C PRO A 127 6.18 -6.14 -2.80
N CYS A 128 6.71 -6.58 -3.94
CA CYS A 128 6.23 -7.78 -4.60
C CYS A 128 6.74 -9.02 -3.83
N ILE A 129 5.82 -9.93 -3.52
CA ILE A 129 6.13 -11.22 -2.91
C ILE A 129 6.52 -12.21 -4.00
N GLN A 130 5.66 -12.34 -5.01
CA GLN A 130 5.80 -13.31 -6.08
C GLN A 130 5.01 -12.86 -7.31
N GLN A 131 5.48 -13.25 -8.50
CA GLN A 131 4.78 -13.04 -9.77
C GLN A 131 4.76 -14.35 -10.55
N GLY A 132 3.61 -14.70 -11.15
CA GLY A 132 3.50 -15.94 -11.92
C GLY A 132 2.06 -16.38 -12.14
N ARG A 133 1.88 -17.51 -12.82
CA ARG A 133 0.59 -18.22 -12.90
C ARG A 133 0.40 -19.03 -11.63
N LEU A 134 -0.51 -18.59 -10.76
CA LEU A 134 -0.72 -19.17 -9.43
C LEU A 134 -2.15 -19.69 -9.28
N SER A 135 -2.28 -20.86 -8.68
CA SER A 135 -3.58 -21.41 -8.29
C SER A 135 -4.08 -20.78 -6.99
N LEU A 136 -5.35 -20.96 -6.67
CA LEU A 136 -5.91 -20.51 -5.40
C LEU A 136 -5.21 -21.16 -4.19
N ASP A 137 -4.75 -22.41 -4.32
CA ASP A 137 -4.06 -23.10 -3.24
C ASP A 137 -2.64 -22.56 -3.04
N ASP A 138 -1.95 -22.13 -4.11
CA ASP A 138 -0.69 -21.39 -4.00
C ASP A 138 -0.89 -20.09 -3.22
N LEU A 139 -1.94 -19.32 -3.55
CA LEU A 139 -2.26 -18.07 -2.85
C LEU A 139 -2.55 -18.29 -1.36
N LYS A 140 -3.31 -19.34 -1.01
CA LYS A 140 -3.54 -19.70 0.39
C LYS A 140 -2.24 -20.07 1.08
N GLN A 141 -1.38 -20.85 0.43
CA GLN A 141 -0.10 -21.25 0.99
C GLN A 141 0.76 -20.02 1.28
N ILE A 142 0.87 -19.07 0.34
CA ILE A 142 1.60 -17.80 0.52
C ILE A 142 1.09 -17.06 1.76
N VAL A 143 -0.22 -16.83 1.89
CA VAL A 143 -0.81 -16.12 3.04
C VAL A 143 -0.54 -16.82 4.38
N MET A 144 -0.49 -18.15 4.38
CA MET A 144 -0.33 -18.93 5.61
C MET A 144 1.14 -19.04 6.05
N THR A 145 2.08 -19.18 5.11
CA THR A 145 3.48 -19.49 5.44
C THR A 145 4.45 -18.36 5.26
N GLN A 146 4.17 -17.39 4.39
CA GLN A 146 5.09 -16.28 4.16
C GLN A 146 5.05 -15.31 5.36
N SER A 147 6.23 -14.92 5.84
CA SER A 147 6.35 -13.91 6.89
C SER A 147 6.25 -12.50 6.30
N SER A 148 5.74 -11.56 7.08
CA SER A 148 5.73 -10.14 6.70
C SER A 148 7.17 -9.63 6.53
N GLN A 149 7.38 -8.73 5.57
CA GLN A 149 8.67 -8.05 5.41
C GLN A 149 8.91 -6.97 6.48
N PHE A 150 7.86 -6.49 7.14
CA PHE A 150 7.92 -5.29 7.99
C PHE A 150 7.68 -5.55 9.48
N ARG A 151 7.35 -6.79 9.85
CA ARG A 151 7.15 -7.20 11.25
C ARG A 151 7.58 -8.64 11.48
N GLN A 152 7.86 -8.96 12.74
CA GLN A 152 8.06 -10.36 13.16
C GLN A 152 6.72 -11.11 13.14
N GLY A 153 6.63 -12.11 12.25
CA GLY A 153 5.47 -13.00 12.14
C GLY A 153 4.66 -12.78 10.86
N SER A 154 3.37 -13.11 10.92
CA SER A 154 2.47 -13.14 9.76
C SER A 154 2.10 -11.74 9.24
N MET A 155 1.90 -11.65 7.92
CA MET A 155 1.26 -10.50 7.27
C MET A 155 -0.25 -10.48 7.52
N GLU A 156 -0.92 -9.37 7.22
CA GLU A 156 -2.38 -9.29 7.18
C GLU A 156 -2.95 -10.22 6.11
N GLY A 157 -2.33 -10.22 4.93
CA GLY A 157 -2.75 -10.97 3.76
C GLY A 157 -2.00 -10.49 2.53
N ILE A 158 -2.58 -10.75 1.36
CA ILE A 158 -2.01 -10.37 0.07
C ILE A 158 -3.03 -9.61 -0.79
N ILE A 159 -2.49 -8.74 -1.65
CA ILE A 159 -3.19 -8.19 -2.81
C ILE A 159 -2.70 -8.94 -4.04
N ILE A 160 -3.64 -9.37 -4.88
CA ILE A 160 -3.38 -10.05 -6.13
C ILE A 160 -3.77 -9.12 -7.26
N ARG A 161 -2.87 -8.91 -8.22
CA ARG A 161 -3.07 -7.98 -9.33
C ARG A 161 -2.91 -8.70 -10.65
N LYS A 162 -3.87 -8.48 -11.54
CA LYS A 162 -3.74 -8.78 -12.96
C LYS A 162 -3.52 -7.48 -13.69
N GLU A 163 -2.45 -7.38 -14.46
CA GLU A 163 -2.09 -6.15 -15.16
C GLU A 163 -1.57 -6.40 -16.57
N SER A 164 -1.67 -5.37 -17.40
CA SER A 164 -0.92 -5.22 -18.65
C SER A 164 0.41 -4.52 -18.36
N ALA A 165 1.17 -4.21 -19.41
CA ALA A 165 2.40 -3.42 -19.25
C ALA A 165 2.15 -2.08 -18.55
N ASP A 166 1.01 -1.44 -18.81
CA ASP A 166 0.75 -0.06 -18.40
C ASP A 166 -0.36 0.09 -17.34
N TRP A 167 -1.26 -0.88 -17.23
CA TRP A 167 -2.51 -0.72 -16.47
C TRP A 167 -2.88 -1.96 -15.68
N ILE A 168 -3.39 -1.75 -14.46
CA ILE A 168 -4.10 -2.78 -13.71
C ILE A 168 -5.41 -3.10 -14.42
N LEU A 169 -5.62 -4.38 -14.71
CA LEU A 169 -6.80 -4.91 -15.35
C LEU A 169 -7.82 -5.39 -14.32
N ASP A 170 -7.35 -6.05 -13.25
CA ASP A 170 -8.20 -6.54 -12.17
C ASP A 170 -7.38 -6.73 -10.88
N ARG A 171 -8.06 -6.75 -9.73
CA ARG A 171 -7.45 -6.93 -8.42
C ARG A 171 -8.34 -7.72 -7.46
N ALA A 172 -7.70 -8.56 -6.66
CA ALA A 172 -8.33 -9.29 -5.57
C ALA A 172 -7.50 -9.15 -4.29
N LYS A 173 -8.09 -9.54 -3.16
CA LYS A 173 -7.37 -9.64 -1.88
C LYS A 173 -7.67 -10.96 -1.22
N LEU A 174 -6.68 -11.51 -0.53
CA LEU A 174 -6.85 -12.67 0.35
C LEU A 174 -6.29 -12.30 1.72
N VAL A 175 -7.17 -12.23 2.71
CA VAL A 175 -6.82 -11.86 4.09
C VAL A 175 -6.63 -13.14 4.90
N ARG A 176 -5.60 -13.16 5.76
CA ARG A 176 -5.32 -14.29 6.63
C ARG A 176 -6.48 -14.50 7.61
N PRO A 177 -6.96 -15.74 7.81
CA PRO A 177 -8.09 -16.02 8.71
C PRO A 177 -7.89 -15.51 10.13
N ASP A 178 -6.69 -15.69 10.71
CA ASP A 178 -6.38 -15.29 12.08
C ASP A 178 -6.47 -13.76 12.28
N PHE A 179 -6.18 -12.98 11.24
CA PHE A 179 -6.26 -11.52 11.30
C PHE A 179 -7.72 -11.06 11.46
N LEU A 180 -8.66 -11.68 10.76
CA LEU A 180 -10.09 -11.35 10.86
C LEU A 180 -10.61 -11.52 12.29
N GLN A 181 -10.15 -12.56 12.99
CA GLN A 181 -10.55 -12.82 14.38
C GLN A 181 -10.06 -11.73 15.35
N THR A 182 -8.95 -11.05 15.03
CA THR A 182 -8.39 -9.98 15.88
C THR A 182 -9.08 -8.63 15.72
N ILE A 183 -9.78 -8.38 14.60
CA ILE A 183 -10.46 -7.10 14.34
C ILE A 183 -11.72 -6.92 15.19
N ASP A 184 -12.49 -8.01 15.41
CA ASP A 184 -13.82 -7.94 16.04
C ASP A 184 -13.80 -7.56 17.53
N SER A 185 -12.63 -7.54 18.18
CA SER A 185 -12.55 -7.40 19.63
C SER A 185 -12.13 -6.02 20.18
N HIS A 186 -11.52 -5.10 19.39
CA HIS A 186 -10.62 -4.12 20.03
C HIS A 186 -10.48 -2.67 19.50
N TRP A 187 -11.36 -2.12 18.65
CA TRP A 187 -11.09 -0.79 18.08
C TRP A 187 -11.51 0.43 18.93
N ARG A 188 -12.42 0.30 19.91
CA ARG A 188 -12.90 1.47 20.69
C ARG A 188 -12.06 1.72 21.95
N GLY A 189 -11.26 2.79 21.92
CA GLY A 189 -10.70 3.41 23.13
C GLY A 189 -9.20 3.23 23.40
N ARG A 190 -8.42 2.68 22.45
CA ARG A 190 -6.97 2.58 22.63
C ARG A 190 -6.26 3.91 22.42
N LEU A 191 -5.22 4.13 23.23
CA LEU A 191 -4.20 5.14 22.95
C LEU A 191 -3.47 4.79 21.66
N ILE A 192 -3.06 5.81 20.91
CA ILE A 192 -2.32 5.61 19.66
C ILE A 192 -0.93 5.05 19.99
N GLU A 193 -0.65 3.89 19.44
CA GLU A 193 0.68 3.30 19.39
C GLU A 193 1.31 3.63 18.03
N TRP A 194 2.56 4.10 18.02
CA TRP A 194 3.27 4.42 16.79
C TRP A 194 4.12 3.22 16.34
N ASN A 195 4.07 2.90 15.06
CA ASN A 195 5.00 1.94 14.44
C ASN A 195 6.43 2.53 14.41
N GLN A 196 7.39 1.73 13.95
CA GLN A 196 8.80 2.13 13.88
C GLN A 196 9.33 2.09 12.44
N LEU A 197 10.17 3.08 12.09
CA LEU A 197 10.92 3.07 10.85
C LEU A 197 12.26 2.35 11.05
N ILE A 198 12.76 1.69 10.02
CA ILE A 198 14.16 1.26 9.98
C ILE A 198 15.09 2.48 10.10
N SER A 199 16.21 2.29 10.81
CA SER A 199 17.27 3.30 10.88
C SER A 199 17.79 3.64 9.48
N ARG A 200 18.07 4.93 9.22
CA ARG A 200 18.54 5.44 7.91
C ARG A 200 19.80 4.73 7.39
N SER A 201 20.59 4.12 8.26
CA SER A 201 21.80 3.33 7.91
C SER A 201 21.49 2.00 7.21
N ASN A 202 20.24 1.51 7.27
CA ASN A 202 19.81 0.19 6.81
C ASN A 202 18.73 0.27 5.72
N LYS A 203 18.65 1.35 4.92
CA LYS A 203 17.70 1.43 3.80
C LYS A 203 18.00 0.33 2.77
N ILE A 204 17.36 -0.81 2.93
CA ILE A 204 17.39 -1.92 1.99
C ILE A 204 16.55 -1.51 0.78
N THR A 205 17.13 -1.59 -0.41
CA THR A 205 16.37 -1.52 -1.66
C THR A 205 15.36 -2.64 -1.71
N THR A 206 14.09 -2.34 -1.97
CA THR A 206 13.05 -3.36 -2.13
C THR A 206 13.53 -4.40 -3.15
N PRO A 207 13.67 -5.68 -2.76
CA PRO A 207 14.17 -6.70 -3.68
C PRO A 207 13.22 -6.83 -4.89
N PRO A 208 13.75 -7.20 -6.07
CA PRO A 208 12.92 -7.44 -7.25
C PRO A 208 11.92 -8.57 -6.96
N CYS A 209 10.79 -8.57 -7.68
CA CYS A 209 9.79 -9.61 -7.50
C CYS A 209 10.39 -11.00 -7.78
N GLN A 210 10.05 -11.98 -6.94
CA GLN A 210 10.43 -13.37 -7.18
C GLN A 210 9.56 -13.94 -8.30
N ALA A 211 10.21 -14.60 -9.26
CA ALA A 211 9.56 -15.34 -10.36
C ALA A 211 9.10 -16.73 -9.92
#